data_AF-A0A956QRG6-F1
#
_entry.id   AF-A0A956QRG6-F1
#
_cell.length_a   1.000
_cell.length_b   1.000
_cell.length_c   1.000
_cell.angle_alpha   90.00
_cell.angle_beta   90.00
_cell.angle_gamma   90.00
#
_symmetry.space_group_name_H-M   'P 1'
#
loop_
_entity.id
_entity.type
_entity.pdbx_description
1 polymer ?
#
loop_
_entity_poly.entity_id
_entity_poly.type
_entity_poly.pdbx_seq_one_letter_code
_entity_poly.pdbx_strand_id
1 'polypeptide(L)'
;MSRFLNHHAGDSNLHLVEEPPLRPKKKRKSFIGQSVLVMMGTVVFFFAAFTCVDLPTATPDNIQEYSQEKILWAYNLLPERWQSEVSTRIPKVKRHPYAIEYSPYCPYVPAAVALGYIFGTFMAVTSAAVFLVLGILGPLVGLFVFAQGGGLNYYLQPGFGYLVGIILAAWLTGKITADRRTSLSQIAGIVAGVVAVHLIGAAYLFGAYLFFYIVEGSKTFLEWQPFLFKYLRNLSWYALPYDVLFSIAAVGLAFPLRFIVKVLTVPEQAPRQRSAAYDRRALEELSAR
;
A
#
# COMPACT_ATOMS: atom_id res chain seq x y z
N MET A 1 39.18 42.61 -75.69
CA MET A 1 40.12 41.61 -76.23
C MET A 1 40.07 40.40 -75.30
N SER A 2 39.87 39.19 -75.87
CA SER A 2 39.89 37.83 -75.25
C SER A 2 39.01 37.60 -74.00
N ARG A 3 37.84 36.95 -74.06
CA ARG A 3 37.57 35.53 -74.38
C ARG A 3 38.64 34.58 -73.83
N PHE A 4 38.33 33.86 -72.74
CA PHE A 4 38.51 32.41 -72.67
C PHE A 4 37.47 31.81 -71.71
N LEU A 5 36.91 30.69 -72.17
CA LEU A 5 35.79 29.91 -71.64
C LEU A 5 36.28 28.80 -70.69
N ASN A 6 35.30 28.24 -69.97
CA ASN A 6 35.23 26.89 -69.37
C ASN A 6 35.98 26.71 -68.03
N HIS A 7 35.41 26.11 -66.98
CA HIS A 7 34.67 24.84 -66.97
C HIS A 7 33.86 24.63 -65.67
N HIS A 8 32.71 23.95 -65.78
CA HIS A 8 31.95 23.20 -64.77
C HIS A 8 32.00 23.56 -63.26
N ALA A 9 30.88 24.10 -62.77
CA ALA A 9 30.29 23.72 -61.49
C ALA A 9 28.78 24.02 -61.64
N GLY A 10 27.96 23.04 -61.97
CA GLY A 10 27.43 22.16 -60.94
C GLY A 10 26.33 22.94 -60.23
N ASP A 11 25.12 22.83 -60.75
CA ASP A 11 23.89 23.39 -60.21
C ASP A 11 23.62 22.75 -58.84
N SER A 12 24.38 23.17 -57.83
CA SER A 12 24.18 22.76 -56.45
C SER A 12 23.05 23.59 -55.90
N ASN A 13 21.83 23.26 -56.33
CA ASN A 13 20.66 23.42 -55.48
C ASN A 13 21.00 22.70 -54.17
N LEU A 14 21.52 23.47 -53.21
CA LEU A 14 21.62 23.07 -51.83
C LEU A 14 20.17 22.90 -51.36
N HIS A 15 19.61 21.72 -51.63
CA HIS A 15 18.47 21.23 -50.91
C HIS A 15 18.91 21.26 -49.45
N LEU A 16 18.50 22.31 -48.73
CA LEU A 16 18.42 22.28 -47.29
C LEU A 16 17.48 21.12 -46.99
N VAL A 17 18.08 19.94 -46.77
CA VAL A 17 17.38 18.80 -46.20
C VAL A 17 16.99 19.31 -44.82
N GLU A 18 15.76 19.80 -44.71
CA GLU A 18 15.15 20.09 -43.42
C GLU A 18 15.25 18.78 -42.63
N GLU A 19 16.13 18.75 -41.63
CA GLU A 19 16.18 17.61 -40.74
C GLU A 19 14.77 17.44 -40.17
N PRO A 20 14.18 16.23 -40.29
CA PRO A 20 12.83 16.01 -39.79
C PRO A 20 12.82 16.40 -38.31
N PRO A 21 11.80 17.14 -37.84
CA PRO A 21 11.78 17.65 -36.48
C PRO A 21 12.05 16.50 -35.52
N LEU A 22 13.15 16.59 -34.77
CA LEU A 22 13.57 15.59 -33.79
C LEU A 22 12.36 15.27 -32.92
N ARG A 23 11.76 14.10 -33.12
CA ARG A 23 10.64 13.64 -32.29
C ARG A 23 11.08 13.76 -30.83
N PRO A 24 10.35 14.48 -29.97
CA PRO A 24 10.78 14.67 -28.59
C PRO A 24 10.96 13.28 -27.96
N LYS A 25 12.21 12.90 -27.69
CA LYS A 25 12.51 11.65 -27.00
C LYS A 25 11.78 11.69 -25.66
N LYS A 26 10.82 10.78 -25.48
CA LYS A 26 10.03 10.66 -24.25
C LYS A 26 11.02 10.51 -23.08
N LYS A 27 11.20 11.57 -22.27
CA LYS A 27 12.19 11.56 -21.19
C LYS A 27 11.83 10.46 -20.20
N ARG A 28 12.73 9.50 -20.01
CA ARG A 28 12.56 8.38 -19.07
C ARG A 28 12.57 8.93 -17.64
N LYS A 29 11.59 8.55 -16.82
CA LYS A 29 11.52 8.93 -15.39
C LYS A 29 12.78 8.43 -14.67
N SER A 30 13.22 9.13 -13.61
CA SER A 30 14.39 8.74 -12.83
C SER A 30 14.22 7.32 -12.26
N PHE A 31 15.23 6.47 -12.44
CA PHE A 31 15.26 5.13 -11.88
C PHE A 31 15.44 5.18 -10.36
N ILE A 32 16.41 5.96 -9.89
CA ILE A 32 16.71 6.14 -8.46
C ILE A 32 15.47 6.63 -7.72
N GLY A 33 14.78 7.64 -8.24
CA GLY A 33 13.58 8.18 -7.60
C GLY A 33 12.41 7.19 -7.56
N GLN A 34 12.29 6.31 -8.55
CA GLN A 34 11.31 5.22 -8.52
C GLN A 34 11.67 4.16 -7.47
N SER A 35 12.96 3.79 -7.36
CA SER A 35 13.43 2.88 -6.32
C SER A 35 13.17 3.45 -4.92
N VAL A 36 13.45 4.73 -4.69
CA VAL A 36 13.17 5.41 -3.40
C VAL A 36 11.68 5.40 -3.09
N LEU A 37 10.81 5.65 -4.07
CA LEU A 37 9.36 5.58 -3.89
C LEU A 37 8.89 4.18 -3.49
N VAL A 38 9.41 3.14 -4.16
CA VAL A 38 9.09 1.75 -3.83
C VAL A 38 9.54 1.42 -2.40
N MET A 39 10.78 1.78 -2.03
CA MET A 39 11.27 1.57 -0.67
C MET A 39 10.41 2.28 0.38
N MET A 40 10.05 3.55 0.13
CA MET A 40 9.18 4.31 1.03
C MET A 40 7.81 3.66 1.19
N GLY A 41 7.22 3.14 0.10
CA GLY A 41 5.94 2.44 0.15
C GLY A 41 6.03 1.11 0.92
N THR A 42 7.09 0.34 0.70
CA THR A 42 7.35 -0.88 1.47
C THR A 42 7.55 -0.58 2.95
N VAL A 43 8.23 0.50 3.30
CA VAL A 43 8.39 0.95 4.69
C VAL A 43 7.06 1.34 5.32
N VAL A 44 6.15 1.99 4.58
CA VAL A 44 4.79 2.29 5.07
C VAL A 44 4.01 1.00 5.39
N PHE A 45 4.09 -0.03 4.56
CA PHE A 45 3.47 -1.32 4.86
C PHE A 45 4.13 -2.03 6.05
N PHE A 46 5.45 -1.95 6.16
CA PHE A 46 6.17 -2.43 7.34
C PHE A 46 5.69 -1.73 8.60
N PHE A 47 5.61 -0.40 8.63
CA PHE A 47 5.06 0.31 9.78
C PHE A 47 3.62 -0.09 10.09
N ALA A 48 2.77 -0.29 9.08
CA ALA A 48 1.42 -0.80 9.28
C ALA A 48 1.38 -2.18 9.97
N ALA A 49 2.40 -3.04 9.76
CA ALA A 49 2.54 -4.31 10.46
C ALA A 49 2.93 -4.15 11.93
N PHE A 50 3.64 -3.08 12.30
CA PHE A 50 4.12 -2.83 13.66
C PHE A 50 3.14 -2.00 14.49
N THR A 51 2.23 -1.26 13.83
CA THR A 51 1.19 -0.48 14.50
C THR A 51 -0.12 -1.25 14.64
N CYS A 52 -0.06 -2.58 14.70
CA CYS A 52 -1.26 -3.37 14.95
C CYS A 52 -1.77 -3.10 16.38
N VAL A 53 -3.08 -2.95 16.51
CA VAL A 53 -3.74 -2.69 17.79
C VAL A 53 -4.70 -3.83 18.09
N ASP A 54 -4.60 -4.39 19.29
CA ASP A 54 -5.55 -5.38 19.77
C ASP A 54 -6.86 -4.69 20.16
N LEU A 55 -7.91 -4.96 19.39
CA LEU A 55 -9.23 -4.40 19.63
C LEU A 55 -10.16 -5.47 20.21
N PRO A 56 -11.03 -5.11 21.18
CA PRO A 56 -12.03 -6.04 21.67
C PRO A 56 -12.92 -6.46 20.51
N THR A 57 -13.04 -7.76 20.28
CA THR A 57 -13.83 -8.31 19.19
C THR A 57 -15.29 -7.92 19.39
N ALA A 58 -15.93 -7.30 18.40
CA ALA A 58 -17.27 -6.71 18.55
C ALA A 58 -18.41 -7.75 18.47
N THR A 59 -18.28 -8.87 19.19
CA THR A 59 -19.37 -9.85 19.38
C THR A 59 -20.31 -9.40 20.49
N PRO A 60 -21.62 -9.75 20.44
CA PRO A 60 -22.57 -9.35 21.47
C PRO A 60 -22.14 -9.75 22.88
N ASP A 61 -21.68 -10.99 23.05
CA ASP A 61 -21.23 -11.50 24.36
C ASP A 61 -19.99 -10.74 24.84
N ASN A 62 -19.00 -10.54 23.97
CA ASN A 62 -17.76 -9.85 24.33
C ASN A 62 -17.98 -8.37 24.67
N ILE A 63 -18.93 -7.71 24.01
CA ILE A 63 -19.33 -6.33 24.34
C ILE A 63 -19.99 -6.28 25.72
N GLN A 64 -20.82 -7.26 26.07
CA GLN A 64 -21.42 -7.35 27.40
C GLN A 64 -20.36 -7.58 28.48
N GLU A 65 -19.39 -8.46 28.23
CA GLU A 65 -18.28 -8.72 29.17
C GLU A 65 -17.35 -7.52 29.29
N TYR A 66 -16.98 -6.85 28.20
CA TYR A 66 -16.21 -5.61 28.23
C TYR A 66 -16.94 -4.49 28.98
N SER A 67 -18.24 -4.33 28.73
CA SER A 67 -19.05 -3.34 29.46
C SER A 67 -19.10 -3.65 30.95
N GLN A 68 -19.25 -4.92 31.31
CA GLN A 68 -19.21 -5.37 32.70
C GLN A 68 -17.86 -5.10 33.36
N GLU A 69 -16.74 -5.34 32.65
CA GLU A 69 -15.40 -5.02 33.13
C GLU A 69 -15.26 -3.53 33.46
N LYS A 70 -15.73 -2.64 32.57
CA LYS A 70 -15.70 -1.18 32.81
C LYS A 70 -16.62 -0.75 33.93
N ILE A 71 -17.78 -1.38 34.07
CA ILE A 71 -18.71 -1.13 35.18
C ILE A 71 -18.07 -1.55 36.51
N LEU A 72 -17.46 -2.73 36.58
CA LEU A 72 -16.78 -3.23 37.77
C LEU A 72 -15.56 -2.36 38.12
N TRP A 73 -14.78 -1.97 37.11
CA TRP A 73 -13.69 -1.01 37.28
C TRP A 73 -14.20 0.31 37.89
N ALA A 74 -15.23 0.92 37.29
CA ALA A 74 -15.80 2.17 37.80
C ALA A 74 -16.39 2.02 39.22
N TYR A 75 -17.01 0.88 39.52
CA TYR A 75 -17.51 0.56 40.86
C TYR A 75 -16.38 0.53 41.89
N ASN A 76 -15.24 -0.08 41.55
CA ASN A 76 -14.08 -0.16 42.44
C ASN A 76 -13.38 1.20 42.64
N LEU A 77 -13.63 2.19 41.77
CA LEU A 77 -13.17 3.57 41.97
C LEU A 77 -14.04 4.37 42.96
N LEU A 78 -15.26 3.90 43.29
CA LEU A 78 -16.16 4.61 44.20
C LEU A 78 -15.69 4.49 45.66
N PRO A 79 -15.93 5.49 46.52
CA PRO A 79 -15.71 5.36 47.96
C PRO A 79 -16.61 4.28 48.59
N GLU A 80 -16.13 3.59 49.63
CA GLU A 80 -16.82 2.45 50.26
C GLU A 80 -18.30 2.72 50.62
N ARG A 81 -18.61 3.94 51.09
CA ARG A 81 -19.98 4.36 51.40
C ARG A 81 -20.96 4.26 50.22
N TRP A 82 -20.48 4.54 49.01
CA TRP A 82 -21.28 4.50 47.78
C TRP A 82 -21.30 3.10 47.18
N GLN A 83 -20.27 2.29 47.43
CA GLN A 83 -20.19 0.92 46.94
C GLN A 83 -21.30 0.04 47.52
N SER A 84 -21.67 0.24 48.80
CA SER A 84 -22.77 -0.51 49.42
C SER A 84 -24.10 -0.17 48.74
N GLU A 85 -24.45 1.12 48.64
CA GLU A 85 -25.68 1.60 47.99
C GLU A 85 -25.82 1.13 46.54
N VAL A 86 -24.74 1.27 45.75
CA VAL A 86 -24.73 0.85 44.34
C VAL A 86 -24.90 -0.66 44.22
N SER A 87 -24.26 -1.44 45.08
CA SER A 87 -24.38 -2.91 45.05
C SER A 87 -25.77 -3.41 45.48
N THR A 88 -26.48 -2.67 46.33
CA THR A 88 -27.87 -2.99 46.70
C THR A 88 -28.83 -2.71 45.55
N ARG A 89 -28.64 -1.60 44.83
CA ARG A 89 -29.51 -1.23 43.69
C ARG A 89 -29.20 -2.00 42.42
N ILE A 90 -27.92 -2.35 42.19
CA ILE A 90 -27.46 -3.08 41.00
C ILE A 90 -26.61 -4.27 41.47
N PRO A 91 -27.24 -5.40 41.83
CA PRO A 91 -26.53 -6.60 42.29
C PRO A 91 -25.53 -7.14 41.27
N LYS A 92 -25.82 -6.94 39.98
CA LYS A 92 -24.95 -7.35 38.87
C LYS A 92 -23.62 -6.60 38.81
N VAL A 93 -23.44 -5.49 39.54
CA VAL A 93 -22.20 -4.70 39.50
C VAL A 93 -20.98 -5.49 39.97
N LYS A 94 -21.17 -6.44 40.89
CA LYS A 94 -20.10 -7.29 41.45
C LYS A 94 -19.79 -8.53 40.61
N ARG A 95 -20.51 -8.75 39.52
CA ARG A 95 -20.26 -9.89 38.64
C ARG A 95 -18.88 -9.70 37.98
N HIS A 96 -17.98 -10.67 38.19
CA HIS A 96 -16.71 -10.71 37.46
C HIS A 96 -16.97 -11.07 35.99
N PRO A 97 -16.42 -10.30 35.03
CA PRO A 97 -16.56 -10.60 33.62
C PRO A 97 -15.76 -11.85 33.24
N TYR A 98 -16.21 -12.54 32.20
CA TYR A 98 -15.42 -13.59 31.54
C TYR A 98 -14.26 -12.97 30.73
N ALA A 99 -13.33 -13.83 30.28
CA ALA A 99 -12.21 -13.40 29.46
C ALA A 99 -12.68 -12.75 28.15
N ILE A 100 -12.19 -11.54 27.89
CA ILE A 100 -12.52 -10.74 26.71
C ILE A 100 -11.66 -11.21 25.53
N GLU A 101 -12.29 -11.51 24.39
CA GLU A 101 -11.57 -11.87 23.16
C GLU A 101 -11.10 -10.63 22.42
N TYR A 102 -9.80 -10.55 22.13
CA TYR A 102 -9.20 -9.49 21.32
C TYR A 102 -8.87 -9.99 19.92
N SER A 103 -9.05 -9.12 18.92
CA SER A 103 -8.66 -9.36 17.53
C SER A 103 -7.66 -8.28 17.11
N PRO A 104 -6.48 -8.65 16.60
CA PRO A 104 -5.49 -7.68 16.15
C PRO A 104 -5.99 -6.98 14.88
N TYR A 105 -5.96 -5.66 14.88
CA TYR A 105 -6.22 -4.84 13.71
C TYR A 105 -4.92 -4.21 13.21
N CYS A 106 -4.58 -4.44 11.95
CA CYS A 106 -3.39 -3.89 11.31
C CYS A 106 -3.81 -2.99 10.12
N PRO A 107 -3.37 -1.72 10.04
CA PRO A 107 -3.83 -0.76 9.03
C PRO A 107 -3.22 -0.96 7.63
N TYR A 108 -3.15 -2.20 7.13
CA TYR A 108 -2.63 -2.48 5.79
C TYR A 108 -3.54 -1.94 4.67
N VAL A 109 -4.86 -1.99 4.86
CA VAL A 109 -5.83 -1.49 3.87
C VAL A 109 -5.74 0.03 3.73
N PRO A 110 -5.78 0.82 4.82
CA PRO A 110 -5.50 2.27 4.77
C PRO A 110 -4.17 2.60 4.09
N ALA A 111 -3.11 1.85 4.42
CA ALA A 111 -1.79 2.05 3.81
C ALA A 111 -1.83 1.84 2.29
N ALA A 112 -2.44 0.74 1.82
CA ALA A 112 -2.54 0.45 0.39
C ALA A 112 -3.34 1.49 -0.38
N VAL A 113 -4.47 1.91 0.17
CA VAL A 113 -5.34 2.94 -0.41
C VAL A 113 -4.59 4.28 -0.49
N ALA A 114 -3.93 4.69 0.60
CA ALA A 114 -3.16 5.93 0.62
C ALA A 114 -1.98 5.90 -0.37
N LEU A 115 -1.22 4.80 -0.42
CA LEU A 115 -0.12 4.64 -1.36
C LEU A 115 -0.61 4.63 -2.81
N GLY A 116 -1.71 3.93 -3.10
CA GLY A 116 -2.37 3.97 -4.41
C GLY A 116 -2.72 5.40 -4.82
N TYR A 117 -3.31 6.17 -3.91
CA TYR A 117 -3.66 7.57 -4.12
C TYR A 117 -2.44 8.49 -4.37
N ILE A 118 -1.38 8.35 -3.57
CA ILE A 118 -0.20 9.24 -3.67
C ILE A 118 0.70 8.82 -4.82
N PHE A 119 1.20 7.58 -4.78
CA PHE A 119 2.26 7.07 -5.66
C PHE A 119 1.73 6.65 -7.03
N GLY A 120 0.40 6.47 -7.13
CA GLY A 120 -0.25 5.96 -8.32
C GLY A 120 -0.10 4.44 -8.46
N THR A 121 -0.78 3.90 -9.46
CA THR A 121 -0.96 2.46 -9.67
C THR A 121 0.35 1.66 -9.63
N PHE A 122 1.32 1.99 -10.49
CA PHE A 122 2.51 1.15 -10.66
C PHE A 122 3.39 1.13 -9.40
N MET A 123 3.72 2.30 -8.85
CA MET A 123 4.62 2.38 -7.69
C MET A 123 3.99 1.78 -6.43
N ALA A 124 2.70 1.99 -6.21
CA ALA A 124 2.00 1.41 -5.06
C ALA A 124 1.90 -0.12 -5.16
N VAL A 125 1.56 -0.65 -6.34
CA VAL A 125 1.53 -2.10 -6.60
C VAL A 125 2.91 -2.73 -6.41
N THR A 126 3.96 -2.11 -6.94
CA THR A 126 5.33 -2.61 -6.75
C THR A 126 5.74 -2.58 -5.28
N SER A 127 5.39 -1.53 -4.54
CA SER A 127 5.66 -1.44 -3.10
C SER A 127 4.98 -2.55 -2.30
N ALA A 128 3.71 -2.83 -2.60
CA ALA A 128 2.93 -3.89 -1.97
C ALA A 128 3.47 -5.29 -2.34
N ALA A 129 3.85 -5.50 -3.60
CA ALA A 129 4.46 -6.75 -4.05
C ALA A 129 5.82 -7.01 -3.39
N VAL A 130 6.68 -5.99 -3.30
CA VAL A 130 7.97 -6.09 -2.60
C VAL A 130 7.74 -6.39 -1.12
N PHE A 131 6.79 -5.73 -0.47
CA PHE A 131 6.42 -6.04 0.92
C PHE A 131 5.99 -7.49 1.09
N LEU A 132 5.13 -8.01 0.20
CA LEU A 132 4.68 -9.40 0.26
C LEU A 132 5.84 -10.39 0.07
N VAL A 133 6.71 -10.14 -0.91
CA VAL A 133 7.92 -10.96 -1.15
C VAL A 133 8.84 -10.93 0.07
N LEU A 134 9.06 -9.76 0.67
CA LEU A 134 9.85 -9.64 1.88
C LEU A 134 9.24 -10.38 3.07
N GLY A 135 7.91 -10.43 3.22
CA GLY A 135 7.30 -11.19 4.31
C GLY A 135 7.36 -12.70 4.12
N ILE A 136 7.36 -13.17 2.87
CA ILE A 136 7.50 -14.60 2.55
C ILE A 136 8.96 -15.05 2.65
N LEU A 137 9.90 -14.30 2.07
CA LEU A 137 11.31 -14.69 1.96
C LEU A 137 12.22 -14.08 3.03
N GLY A 138 11.81 -12.98 3.65
CA GLY A 138 12.60 -12.26 4.66
C GLY A 138 13.08 -13.13 5.83
N PRO A 139 12.29 -14.09 6.34
CA PRO A 139 12.77 -14.96 7.41
C PRO A 139 14.01 -15.79 7.05
N LEU A 140 14.30 -16.02 5.76
CA LEU A 140 15.52 -16.70 5.30
C LEU A 140 16.80 -15.88 5.59
N VAL A 141 16.65 -14.57 5.78
CA VAL A 141 17.75 -13.63 6.08
C VAL A 141 17.54 -12.94 7.45
N GLY A 142 16.63 -13.45 8.28
CA GLY A 142 16.35 -12.91 9.62
C GLY A 142 15.47 -11.65 9.65
N LEU A 143 14.74 -11.34 8.56
CA LEU A 143 13.86 -10.19 8.47
C LEU A 143 12.38 -10.59 8.58
N PHE A 144 11.66 -10.11 9.60
CA PHE A 144 10.24 -10.41 9.82
C PHE A 144 9.40 -9.14 9.64
N VAL A 145 8.75 -9.00 8.48
CA VAL A 145 7.98 -7.79 8.12
C VAL A 145 6.48 -7.90 8.30
N PHE A 146 5.92 -9.11 8.48
CA PHE A 146 4.50 -9.28 8.74
C PHE A 146 4.22 -9.25 10.24
N ALA A 147 3.00 -8.83 10.60
CA ALA A 147 2.55 -8.72 11.99
C ALA A 147 2.65 -10.06 12.78
N GLN A 148 2.43 -11.19 12.11
CA GLN A 148 2.56 -12.53 12.70
C GLN A 148 3.86 -13.23 12.28
N GLY A 149 4.93 -12.45 12.05
CA GLY A 149 6.24 -12.94 11.63
C GLY A 149 6.40 -12.94 10.11
N GLY A 150 6.22 -14.10 9.48
CA GLY A 150 6.42 -14.29 8.04
C GLY A 150 6.78 -15.72 7.67
N GLY A 151 7.23 -15.92 6.44
CA GLY A 151 7.84 -17.16 5.97
C GLY A 151 7.07 -17.85 4.86
N LEU A 152 7.64 -18.92 4.32
CA LEU A 152 7.01 -19.69 3.24
C LEU A 152 5.66 -20.25 3.66
N ASN A 153 5.52 -20.77 4.89
CA ASN A 153 4.26 -21.31 5.39
C ASN A 153 3.22 -20.24 5.73
N TYR A 154 3.54 -18.95 5.59
CA TYR A 154 2.61 -17.88 5.92
C TYR A 154 1.37 -17.88 5.02
N TYR A 155 1.43 -18.48 3.83
CA TYR A 155 0.21 -18.66 3.02
C TYR A 155 -0.84 -19.49 3.76
N LEU A 156 -0.47 -20.43 4.64
CA LEU A 156 -1.43 -21.23 5.41
C LEU A 156 -2.21 -20.40 6.44
N GLN A 157 -1.82 -19.15 6.71
CA GLN A 157 -2.49 -18.28 7.66
C GLN A 157 -3.78 -17.70 7.08
N PRO A 158 -4.86 -17.58 7.89
CA PRO A 158 -6.15 -17.10 7.41
C PRO A 158 -6.10 -15.65 6.89
N GLY A 159 -5.18 -14.84 7.43
CA GLY A 159 -4.98 -13.44 7.03
C GLY A 159 -4.22 -13.25 5.71
N PHE A 160 -3.58 -14.29 5.15
CA PHE A 160 -2.70 -14.13 3.98
C PHE A 160 -3.43 -13.56 2.76
N GLY A 161 -4.66 -14.02 2.49
CA GLY A 161 -5.46 -13.51 1.37
C GLY A 161 -5.70 -12.00 1.43
N TYR A 162 -5.80 -11.43 2.64
CA TYR A 162 -5.97 -9.98 2.82
C TYR A 162 -4.69 -9.24 2.42
N LEU A 163 -3.50 -9.80 2.69
CA LEU A 163 -2.23 -9.25 2.22
C LEU A 163 -2.11 -9.26 0.70
N VAL A 164 -2.60 -10.30 0.03
CA VAL A 164 -2.68 -10.32 -1.44
C VAL A 164 -3.66 -9.25 -1.94
N GLY A 165 -4.79 -9.10 -1.24
CA GLY A 165 -5.82 -8.10 -1.54
C GLY A 165 -5.28 -6.66 -1.56
N ILE A 166 -4.28 -6.32 -0.73
CA ILE A 166 -3.72 -4.97 -0.68
C ILE A 166 -3.06 -4.55 -2.00
N ILE A 167 -2.55 -5.51 -2.78
CA ILE A 167 -1.97 -5.25 -4.09
C ILE A 167 -3.07 -4.75 -5.05
N LEU A 168 -4.22 -5.43 -5.04
CA LEU A 168 -5.37 -5.05 -5.85
C LEU A 168 -5.98 -3.73 -5.38
N ALA A 169 -6.02 -3.48 -4.07
CA ALA A 169 -6.48 -2.21 -3.52
C ALA A 169 -5.60 -1.03 -3.98
N ALA A 170 -4.27 -1.17 -3.86
CA ALA A 170 -3.32 -0.18 -4.34
C ALA A 170 -3.49 0.11 -5.85
N TRP A 171 -3.72 -0.94 -6.64
CA TRP A 171 -3.98 -0.81 -8.07
C TRP A 171 -5.27 -0.04 -8.36
N LEU A 172 -6.40 -0.46 -7.76
CA LEU A 172 -7.72 0.14 -7.96
C LEU A 172 -7.75 1.59 -7.53
N THR A 173 -7.31 1.89 -6.30
CA THR A 173 -7.31 3.26 -5.78
C THR A 173 -6.43 4.15 -6.65
N GLY A 174 -5.23 3.69 -7.04
CA GLY A 174 -4.35 4.45 -7.91
C GLY A 174 -4.92 4.68 -9.30
N LYS A 175 -5.64 3.69 -9.85
CA LYS A 175 -6.27 3.79 -11.18
C LYS A 175 -7.46 4.76 -11.16
N ILE A 176 -8.34 4.65 -10.16
CA ILE A 176 -9.54 5.50 -10.02
C ILE A 176 -9.16 6.97 -9.80
N THR A 177 -8.05 7.21 -9.10
CA THR A 177 -7.59 8.56 -8.75
C THR A 177 -6.53 9.11 -9.71
N ALA A 178 -6.23 8.40 -10.79
CA ALA A 178 -5.23 8.80 -11.78
C ALA A 178 -5.67 10.03 -12.59
N ASP A 179 -6.89 10.01 -13.13
CA ASP A 179 -7.36 11.00 -14.11
C ASP A 179 -7.81 12.30 -13.45
N ARG A 180 -8.58 12.19 -12.37
CA ARG A 180 -9.08 13.33 -11.59
C ARG A 180 -9.01 12.98 -10.12
N ARG A 181 -8.46 13.88 -9.30
CA ARG A 181 -8.34 13.73 -7.84
C ARG A 181 -9.37 14.59 -7.11
N THR A 182 -10.64 14.39 -7.43
CA THR A 182 -11.77 15.04 -6.75
C THR A 182 -12.16 14.26 -5.49
N SER A 183 -12.98 14.86 -4.62
CA SER A 183 -13.50 14.15 -3.44
C SER A 183 -14.27 12.88 -3.83
N LEU A 184 -14.98 12.89 -4.96
CA LEU A 184 -15.70 11.72 -5.46
C LEU A 184 -14.75 10.59 -5.87
N SER A 185 -13.66 10.89 -6.59
CA SER A 185 -12.70 9.85 -6.98
C SER A 185 -11.90 9.33 -5.79
N GLN A 186 -11.64 10.16 -4.78
CA GLN A 186 -11.06 9.72 -3.51
C GLN A 186 -11.98 8.74 -2.80
N ILE A 187 -13.26 9.09 -2.62
CA ILE A 187 -14.25 8.20 -1.98
C ILE A 187 -14.40 6.90 -2.78
N ALA A 188 -14.54 6.99 -4.10
CA ALA A 188 -14.62 5.81 -4.96
C ALA A 188 -13.36 4.93 -4.88
N GLY A 189 -12.18 5.54 -4.81
CA GLY A 189 -10.91 4.84 -4.65
C GLY A 189 -10.76 4.16 -3.30
N ILE A 190 -11.23 4.79 -2.21
CA ILE A 190 -11.28 4.20 -0.87
C ILE A 190 -12.23 3.00 -0.86
N VAL A 191 -13.48 3.20 -1.31
CA VAL A 191 -14.50 2.13 -1.34
C VAL A 191 -14.02 0.95 -2.20
N ALA A 192 -13.52 1.21 -3.40
CA ALA A 192 -13.03 0.14 -4.29
C ALA A 192 -11.83 -0.61 -3.68
N GLY A 193 -10.89 0.11 -3.05
CA GLY A 193 -9.73 -0.50 -2.41
C GLY A 193 -10.13 -1.39 -1.23
N VAL A 194 -10.94 -0.87 -0.32
CA VAL A 194 -11.45 -1.61 0.86
C VAL A 194 -12.23 -2.85 0.42
N VAL A 195 -13.20 -2.69 -0.48
CA VAL A 195 -13.99 -3.82 -1.01
C VAL A 195 -13.10 -4.87 -1.65
N ALA A 196 -12.10 -4.46 -2.43
CA ALA A 196 -11.18 -5.41 -3.07
C ALA A 196 -10.39 -6.24 -2.05
N VAL A 197 -9.88 -5.64 -0.97
CA VAL A 197 -9.16 -6.42 0.05
C VAL A 197 -10.08 -7.45 0.69
N HIS A 198 -11.28 -7.06 1.11
CA HIS A 198 -12.19 -7.98 1.79
C HIS A 198 -12.72 -9.07 0.86
N LEU A 199 -12.96 -8.78 -0.43
CA LEU A 199 -13.36 -9.79 -1.42
C LEU A 199 -12.24 -10.80 -1.66
N ILE A 200 -11.00 -10.35 -1.86
CA ILE A 200 -9.86 -11.24 -2.08
C ILE A 200 -9.55 -12.05 -0.81
N GLY A 201 -9.59 -11.42 0.37
CA GLY A 201 -9.41 -12.11 1.65
C GLY A 201 -10.47 -13.17 1.92
N ALA A 202 -11.76 -12.84 1.68
CA ALA A 202 -12.85 -13.81 1.81
C ALA A 202 -12.71 -14.95 0.79
N ALA A 203 -12.44 -14.63 -0.48
CA ALA A 203 -12.24 -15.63 -1.53
C ALA A 203 -11.08 -16.56 -1.19
N TYR A 204 -10.00 -16.03 -0.60
CA TYR A 204 -8.88 -16.83 -0.12
C TYR A 204 -9.28 -17.79 1.00
N LEU A 205 -10.00 -17.32 2.02
CA LEU A 205 -10.45 -18.15 3.14
C LEU A 205 -11.33 -19.31 2.67
N PHE A 206 -12.35 -19.02 1.86
CA PHE A 206 -13.24 -20.06 1.32
C PHE A 206 -12.51 -20.98 0.35
N GLY A 207 -11.65 -20.43 -0.51
CA GLY A 207 -10.87 -21.18 -1.48
C GLY A 207 -9.88 -22.12 -0.81
N ALA A 208 -9.15 -21.66 0.20
CA ALA A 208 -8.26 -22.48 1.00
C ALA A 208 -9.04 -23.56 1.76
N TYR A 209 -10.13 -23.21 2.43
CA TYR A 209 -11.00 -24.20 3.08
C TYR A 209 -11.41 -25.31 2.10
N LEU A 210 -11.92 -24.94 0.93
CA LEU A 210 -12.37 -25.89 -0.09
C LEU A 210 -11.22 -26.72 -0.65
N PHE A 211 -10.08 -26.10 -0.95
CA PHE A 211 -8.90 -26.77 -1.49
C PHE A 211 -8.40 -27.87 -0.55
N PHE A 212 -8.17 -27.52 0.72
CA PHE A 212 -7.67 -28.48 1.72
C PHE A 212 -8.71 -29.57 2.01
N TYR A 213 -9.99 -29.21 2.10
CA TYR A 213 -11.08 -30.18 2.26
C TYR A 213 -11.13 -31.21 1.12
N ILE A 214 -10.94 -30.78 -0.13
CA ILE A 214 -10.98 -31.66 -1.31
C ILE A 214 -9.70 -32.49 -1.45
N VAL A 215 -8.53 -31.86 -1.31
CA VAL A 215 -7.24 -32.46 -1.67
C VAL A 215 -6.71 -33.38 -0.57
N GLU A 216 -6.82 -32.96 0.69
CA GLU A 216 -6.22 -33.68 1.82
C GLU A 216 -7.25 -34.53 2.58
N GLY A 217 -8.53 -34.34 2.27
CA GLY A 217 -9.64 -34.98 2.97
C GLY A 217 -9.71 -34.55 4.44
N SER A 218 -10.40 -35.33 5.27
CA SER A 218 -10.57 -35.02 6.70
C SER A 218 -9.34 -35.32 7.57
N LYS A 219 -8.16 -35.55 6.97
CA LYS A 219 -6.96 -36.05 7.68
C LYS A 219 -6.03 -34.93 8.13
N THR A 220 -5.98 -33.84 7.40
CA THR A 220 -5.24 -32.64 7.75
C THR A 220 -6.14 -31.43 7.54
N PHE A 221 -6.55 -30.82 8.65
CA PHE A 221 -7.28 -29.56 8.62
C PHE A 221 -6.32 -28.45 9.04
N LEU A 222 -6.40 -27.29 8.40
CA LEU A 222 -5.78 -26.10 8.96
C LEU A 222 -6.49 -25.77 10.27
N GLU A 223 -5.74 -25.38 11.30
CA GLU A 223 -6.27 -25.13 12.65
C GLU A 223 -7.45 -24.16 12.67
N TRP A 224 -7.50 -23.23 11.71
CA TRP A 224 -8.55 -22.22 11.60
C TRP A 224 -9.82 -22.67 10.84
N GLN A 225 -9.80 -23.79 10.11
CA GLN A 225 -10.91 -24.23 9.26
C GLN A 225 -12.24 -24.45 10.00
N PRO A 226 -12.28 -25.09 11.19
CA PRO A 226 -13.53 -25.23 11.95
C PRO A 226 -14.15 -23.87 12.32
N PHE A 227 -13.33 -22.83 12.34
CA PHE A 227 -13.69 -21.48 12.73
C PHE A 227 -13.73 -20.50 11.55
N LEU A 228 -13.89 -21.00 10.31
CA LEU A 228 -13.90 -20.20 9.07
C LEU A 228 -14.75 -18.92 9.20
N PHE A 229 -15.99 -19.04 9.66
CA PHE A 229 -16.88 -17.90 9.83
C PHE A 229 -16.44 -16.93 10.93
N LYS A 230 -15.79 -17.42 12.00
CA LYS A 230 -15.18 -16.57 13.03
C LYS A 230 -14.06 -15.73 12.42
N TYR A 231 -13.17 -16.33 11.63
CA TYR A 231 -12.08 -15.61 10.95
C TYR A 231 -12.60 -14.62 9.90
N LEU A 232 -13.56 -15.03 9.05
CA LEU A 232 -14.17 -14.13 8.07
C LEU A 232 -14.84 -12.93 8.75
N ARG A 233 -15.60 -13.16 9.82
CA ARG A 233 -16.25 -12.09 10.59
C ARG A 233 -15.21 -11.17 11.24
N ASN A 234 -14.17 -11.72 11.86
CA ASN A 234 -13.18 -10.92 12.57
C ASN A 234 -12.29 -10.11 11.61
N LEU A 235 -11.79 -10.74 10.53
CA LEU A 235 -10.89 -10.10 9.55
C LEU A 235 -11.61 -9.23 8.51
N SER A 236 -12.90 -9.45 8.25
CA SER A 236 -13.69 -8.59 7.37
C SER A 236 -14.68 -7.72 8.13
N TRP A 237 -15.70 -8.31 8.74
CA TRP A 237 -16.84 -7.55 9.25
C TRP A 237 -16.46 -6.58 10.36
N TYR A 238 -15.66 -7.03 11.33
CA TYR A 238 -15.21 -6.17 12.43
C TYR A 238 -14.06 -5.24 12.02
N ALA A 239 -13.24 -5.61 11.05
CA ALA A 239 -12.17 -4.75 10.53
C ALA A 239 -12.70 -3.61 9.63
N LEU A 240 -13.78 -3.86 8.89
CA LEU A 240 -14.31 -2.98 7.84
C LEU A 240 -14.54 -1.52 8.30
N PRO A 241 -15.18 -1.24 9.46
CA PRO A 241 -15.36 0.14 9.91
C PRO A 241 -14.02 0.86 10.13
N TYR A 242 -13.04 0.18 10.70
CA TYR A 242 -11.70 0.73 10.92
C TYR A 242 -10.99 0.97 9.59
N ASP A 243 -11.06 0.03 8.64
CA ASP A 243 -10.47 0.18 7.32
C ASP A 243 -11.05 1.37 6.56
N VAL A 244 -12.37 1.60 6.63
CA VAL A 244 -13.00 2.77 6.01
C VAL A 244 -12.54 4.07 6.70
N LEU A 245 -12.65 4.15 8.03
CA LEU A 245 -12.31 5.36 8.79
C LEU A 245 -10.83 5.74 8.62
N PHE A 246 -9.93 4.78 8.78
CA PHE A 246 -8.50 5.02 8.65
C PHE A 246 -8.08 5.23 7.21
N SER A 247 -8.76 4.66 6.20
CA SER A 247 -8.49 4.99 4.80
C SER A 247 -8.86 6.44 4.48
N ILE A 248 -9.98 6.95 5.00
CA ILE A 248 -10.35 8.37 4.85
C ILE A 248 -9.29 9.26 5.51
N ALA A 249 -8.91 8.96 6.75
CA ALA A 249 -7.87 9.70 7.46
C ALA A 249 -6.52 9.65 6.72
N ALA A 250 -6.11 8.46 6.27
CA ALA A 250 -4.85 8.24 5.58
C ALA A 250 -4.81 8.99 4.24
N VAL A 251 -5.87 8.98 3.44
CA VAL A 251 -5.96 9.76 2.19
C VAL A 251 -5.91 11.26 2.46
N GLY A 252 -6.56 11.73 3.53
CA GLY A 252 -6.50 13.13 3.97
C GLY A 252 -5.08 13.56 4.35
N LEU A 253 -4.40 12.79 5.20
CA LEU A 253 -3.02 13.03 5.63
C LEU A 253 -2.00 12.89 4.48
N ALA A 254 -2.28 11.99 3.54
CA ALA A 254 -1.49 11.71 2.35
C ALA A 254 -1.53 12.84 1.31
N PHE A 255 -2.62 13.62 1.28
CA PHE A 255 -2.85 14.65 0.28
C PHE A 255 -1.68 15.64 0.09
N PRO A 256 -1.10 16.25 1.15
CA PRO A 256 0.05 17.13 1.01
C PRO A 256 1.30 16.41 0.46
N LEU A 257 1.50 15.13 0.81
CA LEU A 257 2.72 14.36 0.47
C LEU A 257 2.87 14.04 -1.03
N ARG A 258 1.86 14.35 -1.85
CA ARG A 258 1.90 14.20 -3.31
C ARG A 258 3.05 14.93 -4.00
N PHE A 259 3.60 15.98 -3.38
CA PHE A 259 4.73 16.70 -3.96
C PHE A 259 5.97 15.80 -4.10
N ILE A 260 6.15 14.84 -3.18
CA ILE A 260 7.32 13.96 -3.13
C ILE A 260 7.43 13.14 -4.43
N VAL A 261 6.31 12.61 -4.92
CA VAL A 261 6.27 11.83 -6.17
C VAL A 261 6.68 12.70 -7.36
N LYS A 262 6.21 13.95 -7.41
CA LYS A 262 6.58 14.88 -8.49
C LYS A 262 8.07 15.19 -8.48
N VAL A 263 8.65 15.37 -7.30
CA VAL A 263 10.08 15.67 -7.13
C VAL A 263 10.95 14.47 -7.49
N LEU A 264 10.61 13.27 -6.98
CA LEU A 264 11.43 12.07 -7.18
C LEU A 264 11.35 11.50 -8.61
N THR A 265 10.24 11.70 -9.31
CA THR A 265 10.08 11.14 -10.67
C THR A 265 10.68 12.00 -11.79
N VAL A 266 11.25 13.16 -11.46
CA VAL A 266 11.93 14.03 -12.43
C VAL A 266 13.01 13.23 -13.16
N PRO A 267 13.07 13.24 -14.51
CA PRO A 267 14.11 12.57 -15.27
C PRO A 267 15.49 13.00 -14.79
N GLU A 268 16.37 12.04 -14.56
CA GLU A 268 17.76 12.30 -14.26
C GLU A 268 18.34 13.14 -15.40
N GLN A 269 18.94 14.28 -15.09
CA GLN A 269 19.56 15.10 -16.11
C GLN A 269 20.69 14.28 -16.71
N ALA A 270 20.59 13.94 -18.00
CA ALA A 270 21.72 13.37 -18.71
C ALA A 270 22.91 14.32 -18.51
N PRO A 271 24.13 13.80 -18.24
CA PRO A 271 25.30 14.65 -18.20
C PRO A 271 25.29 15.51 -19.46
N ARG A 272 25.37 16.85 -19.29
CA ARG A 272 25.40 17.80 -20.41
C ARG A 272 26.38 17.22 -21.42
N GLN A 273 25.88 16.72 -22.56
CA GLN A 273 26.76 16.44 -23.68
C GLN A 273 27.43 17.77 -23.96
N ARG A 274 28.75 17.86 -23.72
CA ARG A 274 29.53 18.99 -24.21
C ARG A 274 29.17 19.09 -25.68
N SER A 275 28.53 20.19 -26.06
CA SER A 275 28.09 20.40 -27.43
C SER A 275 29.33 20.23 -28.31
N ALA A 276 29.22 19.48 -29.41
CA ALA A 276 30.30 19.38 -30.40
C ALA A 276 30.76 20.76 -30.90
N ALA A 277 29.93 21.80 -30.76
CA ALA A 277 30.30 23.19 -31.02
C ALA A 277 31.29 23.78 -29.99
N TYR A 278 31.24 23.33 -28.74
CA TYR A 278 32.21 23.70 -27.70
C TYR A 278 33.56 23.03 -27.94
N ASP A 279 33.55 21.74 -28.28
CA ASP A 279 34.79 21.03 -28.63
C ASP A 279 35.39 21.57 -29.93
N ARG A 280 34.58 21.96 -30.94
CA ARG A 280 35.09 22.67 -32.13
C ARG A 280 35.71 24.02 -31.80
N ARG A 281 35.08 24.86 -30.97
CA ARG A 281 35.69 26.14 -30.55
C ARG A 281 37.00 25.94 -29.79
N ALA A 282 37.05 24.96 -28.90
CA ALA A 282 38.27 24.64 -28.17
C ALA A 282 39.39 24.14 -29.12
N LEU A 283 39.03 23.33 -30.12
CA LEU A 283 39.98 22.87 -31.15
C LEU A 283 40.42 24.00 -32.09
N GLU A 284 39.52 24.92 -32.46
CA GLU A 284 39.85 26.10 -33.25
C GLU A 284 40.81 27.03 -32.48
N GLU A 285 40.55 27.29 -31.19
CA GLU A 285 41.43 28.07 -30.33
C GLU A 285 42.81 27.42 -30.11
N LEU A 286 42.86 26.09 -30.07
CA LEU A 286 44.12 25.32 -30.00
C LEU A 286 44.90 25.33 -31.32
N SER A 287 44.22 25.33 -32.47
CA SER A 287 44.86 25.40 -33.79
C SER A 287 45.33 26.80 -34.19
N ALA A 288 44.86 27.84 -33.50
CA ALA A 288 45.22 29.23 -33.76
C ALA A 288 46.44 29.72 -32.95
N ARG A 289 47.06 28.85 -32.14
CA ARG A 289 48.32 29.08 -31.42
C ARG A 289 49.46 28.32 -32.07
#